data_AF-A0A6J4QNR4-F1
#
_entry.id   AF-A0A6J4QNR4-F1
#
_cell.length_a   1.000
_cell.length_b   1.000
_cell.length_c   1.000
_cell.angle_alpha   90.00
_cell.angle_beta   90.00
_cell.angle_gamma   90.00
#
_symmetry.space_group_name_H-M   'P 1'
#
loop_
_entity.id
_entity.type
_entity.pdbx_description
1 polymer ?
#
loop_
_entity_poly.entity_id
_entity_poly.type
_entity_poly.pdbx_seq_one_letter_code
_entity_poly.pdbx_strand_id
1 'polypeptide(L)'
;MRTPNDGWTKPPIKDLGPDLLRISRPRRAVALAFPFVCFLAYFALAATGHPVLAVLAVVVLSFVTYGSVSHDLVHANLGLSPTANRRLLSLLELIMLRSGTVYRIVHLNHHAKYPDAREDPEGSAARFSLGRTLWEGVI
;
A
#
# COMPACT_ATOMS: atom_id res chain seq x y z
N MET A 1 -9.33 -12.95 -20.92
CA MET A 1 -10.72 -12.55 -20.62
C MET A 1 -10.83 -11.09 -21.01
N ARG A 2 -11.52 -10.75 -22.12
CA ARG A 2 -11.84 -9.35 -22.44
C ARG A 2 -12.94 -8.95 -21.46
N THR A 3 -12.76 -7.87 -20.70
CA THR A 3 -13.87 -7.29 -19.95
C THR A 3 -14.99 -6.93 -20.93
N PRO A 4 -16.27 -7.14 -20.59
CA PRO A 4 -17.37 -6.62 -21.40
C PRO A 4 -17.16 -5.13 -21.58
N ASN A 5 -17.28 -4.66 -22.83
CA ASN A 5 -17.24 -3.24 -23.14
C ASN A 5 -18.57 -2.65 -22.66
N ASP A 6 -18.62 -2.27 -21.39
CA ASP A 6 -19.77 -1.77 -20.65
C ASP A 6 -20.14 -0.32 -21.01
N GLY A 7 -19.48 0.26 -22.02
CA GLY A 7 -19.76 1.62 -22.51
C GLY A 7 -19.24 2.73 -21.59
N TRP A 8 -18.62 2.38 -20.45
CA TRP A 8 -18.04 3.33 -19.53
C TRP A 8 -16.66 3.78 -20.02
N THR A 9 -16.61 4.94 -20.68
CA THR A 9 -15.34 5.63 -20.91
C THR A 9 -14.86 6.25 -19.60
N LYS A 10 -13.60 6.01 -19.21
CA LYS A 10 -13.00 6.66 -18.03
C LYS A 10 -13.12 8.19 -18.18
N PRO A 11 -13.59 8.91 -17.14
CA PRO A 11 -13.70 10.36 -17.21
C PRO A 11 -12.31 10.99 -17.42
N PRO A 12 -12.19 12.03 -18.25
CA PRO A 12 -10.93 12.75 -18.41
C PRO A 12 -10.55 13.45 -17.10
N ILE A 13 -9.25 13.65 -16.85
CA ILE A 13 -8.72 14.23 -15.59
C ILE A 13 -9.36 15.58 -15.25
N LYS A 14 -9.68 16.39 -16.27
CA LYS A 14 -10.33 17.71 -16.10
C LYS A 14 -11.72 17.64 -15.45
N ASP A 15 -12.38 16.48 -15.52
CA ASP A 15 -13.71 16.24 -14.95
C ASP A 15 -13.61 15.65 -13.53
N LEU A 16 -12.38 15.39 -13.03
CA LEU A 16 -12.14 14.94 -11.67
C LEU A 16 -12.06 16.14 -10.71
N GLY A 17 -12.64 15.98 -9.51
CA GLY A 17 -12.61 16.99 -8.47
C GLY A 17 -11.18 17.27 -7.95
N PRO A 18 -10.88 18.51 -7.52
CA PRO A 18 -9.56 18.88 -7.00
C PRO A 18 -9.19 18.12 -5.72
N ASP A 19 -10.16 17.57 -5.00
CA ASP A 19 -10.02 16.71 -3.83
C ASP A 19 -9.41 15.34 -4.16
N LEU A 20 -9.62 14.84 -5.38
CA LEU A 20 -8.97 13.63 -5.90
C LEU A 20 -7.55 13.89 -6.41
N LEU A 21 -7.22 15.16 -6.68
CA LEU A 21 -5.94 15.56 -7.29
C LEU A 21 -4.97 16.18 -6.28
N ARG A 22 -5.44 16.60 -5.10
CA ARG A 22 -4.64 17.34 -4.13
C ARG A 22 -4.90 16.88 -2.70
N ILE A 23 -3.81 16.59 -2.00
CA ILE A 23 -3.83 16.34 -0.55
C ILE A 23 -3.42 17.61 0.22
N SER A 24 -4.20 17.98 1.23
CA SER A 24 -3.84 19.10 2.11
C SER A 24 -2.61 18.76 2.95
N ARG A 25 -1.82 19.76 3.34
CA ARG A 25 -0.62 19.54 4.17
C ARG A 25 -0.92 18.80 5.49
N PRO A 26 -2.00 19.12 6.24
CA PRO A 26 -2.35 18.37 7.44
C PRO A 26 -2.70 16.91 7.14
N ARG A 27 -3.50 16.64 6.10
CA ARG A 27 -3.87 15.26 5.72
C ARG A 27 -2.64 14.46 5.31
N ARG A 28 -1.70 15.07 4.58
CA ARG A 28 -0.42 14.46 4.23
C ARG A 28 0.41 14.12 5.47
N ALA A 29 0.49 15.03 6.44
CA ALA A 29 1.22 14.77 7.67
C ALA A 29 0.60 13.61 8.46
N VAL A 30 -0.74 13.58 8.58
CA VAL A 30 -1.47 12.46 9.21
C VAL A 30 -1.20 11.15 8.46
N ALA A 31 -1.32 11.14 7.13
CA ALA A 31 -1.08 9.95 6.31
C ALA A 31 0.35 9.41 6.54
N LEU A 32 1.36 10.29 6.53
CA LEU A 32 2.75 9.87 6.77
C LEU A 32 3.02 9.42 8.21
N ALA A 33 2.35 10.00 9.20
CA ALA A 33 2.54 9.66 10.61
C ALA A 33 1.81 8.37 11.03
N PHE A 34 0.65 8.10 10.45
CA PHE A 34 -0.25 7.04 10.89
C PHE A 34 0.39 5.63 10.93
N PRO A 35 1.19 5.20 9.93
CA PRO A 35 1.91 3.93 10.02
C PRO A 35 2.83 3.84 11.25
N PHE A 36 3.55 4.90 11.58
CA PHE A 36 4.43 4.92 12.75
C PHE A 36 3.63 4.85 14.06
N VAL A 37 2.46 5.49 14.11
CA VAL A 37 1.55 5.38 15.26
C VAL A 37 1.06 3.94 15.43
N CYS A 38 0.62 3.27 14.36
CA CYS A 38 0.20 1.87 14.44
C CYS A 38 1.35 0.94 14.85
N PHE A 39 2.56 1.18 14.32
CA PHE A 39 3.76 0.43 14.69
C PHE A 39 4.10 0.57 16.18
N LEU A 40 4.09 1.79 16.71
CA LEU A 40 4.34 2.02 18.13
C LEU A 40 3.21 1.48 19.01
N ALA A 41 1.96 1.56 18.54
CA ALA A 41 0.80 1.03 19.24
C ALA A 41 0.91 -0.49 19.45
N TYR A 42 1.45 -1.24 18.48
CA TYR A 42 1.72 -2.68 18.65
C TYR A 42 2.58 -2.94 19.91
N PHE A 43 3.73 -2.26 20.04
CA PHE A 43 4.62 -2.47 21.19
C PHE A 43 3.98 -2.03 22.50
N ALA A 44 3.27 -0.90 22.51
CA ALA A 44 2.60 -0.41 23.72
C ALA A 44 1.49 -1.38 24.19
N LEU A 45 0.67 -1.89 23.27
CA LEU A 45 -0.42 -2.81 23.57
C LEU A 45 0.11 -4.19 24.00
N ALA A 46 1.16 -4.67 23.34
CA ALA A 46 1.82 -5.91 23.72
C ALA A 46 2.44 -5.80 25.13
N ALA A 47 3.14 -4.70 25.42
CA ALA A 47 3.78 -4.47 26.72
C ALA A 47 2.78 -4.31 27.87
N THR A 48 1.55 -3.86 27.60
CA THR A 48 0.48 -3.71 28.60
C THR A 48 -0.45 -4.91 28.72
N GLY A 49 -0.15 -6.03 28.04
CA GLY A 49 -0.93 -7.27 28.17
C GLY A 49 -2.21 -7.32 27.33
N HIS A 50 -2.27 -6.55 26.23
CA HIS A 50 -3.42 -6.52 25.31
C HIS A 50 -3.07 -7.16 23.95
N PRO A 51 -2.82 -8.48 23.87
CA PRO A 51 -2.30 -9.13 22.67
C PRO A 51 -3.23 -9.04 21.47
N VAL A 52 -4.55 -9.12 21.69
CA VAL A 52 -5.54 -9.01 20.60
C VAL A 52 -5.49 -7.62 19.97
N LEU A 53 -5.42 -6.56 20.76
CA LEU A 53 -5.33 -5.19 20.26
C LEU A 53 -3.97 -4.95 19.57
N ALA A 54 -2.89 -5.54 20.07
CA ALA A 54 -1.59 -5.47 19.42
C ALA A 54 -1.63 -6.10 18.01
N VAL A 55 -2.23 -7.28 17.86
CA VAL A 55 -2.43 -7.91 16.54
C VAL A 55 -3.28 -7.03 15.63
N LEU A 56 -4.37 -6.45 16.14
CA LEU A 56 -5.20 -5.53 15.36
C LEU A 56 -4.41 -4.29 14.89
N ALA A 57 -3.49 -3.76 15.70
CA ALA A 57 -2.62 -2.66 15.28
C ALA A 57 -1.74 -3.04 14.08
N VAL A 58 -1.23 -4.27 14.04
CA VAL A 58 -0.45 -4.80 12.89
C VAL A 58 -1.35 -5.02 11.66
N VAL A 59 -2.57 -5.49 11.83
CA VAL A 59 -3.54 -5.63 10.73
C VAL A 59 -3.83 -4.27 10.10
N VAL A 60 -4.11 -3.25 10.94
CA VAL A 60 -4.32 -1.87 10.47
C VAL A 60 -3.07 -1.32 9.80
N LEU A 61 -1.90 -1.50 10.40
CA LEU A 61 -0.62 -1.08 9.83
C LEU A 61 -0.40 -1.69 8.43
N SER A 62 -0.70 -2.98 8.27
CA SER A 62 -0.56 -3.71 7.00
C SER A 62 -1.46 -3.11 5.92
N PHE A 63 -2.72 -2.81 6.26
CA PHE A 63 -3.67 -2.23 5.33
C PHE A 63 -3.29 -0.80 4.92
N VAL A 64 -2.92 0.04 5.89
CA VAL A 64 -2.55 1.45 5.67
C VAL A 64 -1.27 1.57 4.84
N THR A 65 -0.28 0.71 5.09
CA THR A 65 0.97 0.75 4.33
C THR A 65 0.74 0.24 2.91
N TYR A 66 0.27 -1.00 2.74
CA TYR A 66 0.13 -1.61 1.42
C TYR A 66 -0.88 -0.87 0.52
N GLY A 67 -2.10 -0.65 1.01
CA GLY A 67 -3.19 -0.09 0.21
C GLY A 67 -3.23 1.44 0.12
N SER A 68 -2.43 2.16 0.92
CA SER A 68 -2.48 3.63 0.95
C SER A 68 -1.09 4.26 0.88
N VAL A 69 -0.41 4.45 2.01
CA VAL A 69 0.73 5.37 2.07
C VAL A 69 1.91 4.87 1.26
N SER A 70 2.21 3.56 1.28
CA SER A 70 3.28 3.02 0.44
C SER A 70 2.91 3.03 -1.04
N HIS A 71 1.64 2.80 -1.40
CA HIS A 71 1.16 2.96 -2.78
C HIS A 71 1.38 4.41 -3.26
N ASP A 72 0.96 5.40 -2.48
CA ASP A 72 1.16 6.81 -2.81
C ASP A 72 2.64 7.21 -2.89
N LEU A 73 3.49 6.63 -2.04
CA LEU A 73 4.94 6.83 -2.11
C LEU A 73 5.57 6.16 -3.33
N VAL A 74 5.13 4.95 -3.73
CA VAL A 74 5.64 4.30 -4.95
C VAL A 74 5.34 5.14 -6.18
N HIS A 75 4.14 5.72 -6.26
CA HIS A 75 3.69 6.60 -7.34
C HIS A 75 4.12 8.07 -7.19
N ALA A 76 4.75 8.43 -6.07
CA ALA A 76 5.16 9.80 -5.72
C ALA A 76 3.99 10.82 -5.68
N ASN A 77 2.79 10.38 -5.29
CA ASN A 77 1.56 11.18 -5.27
C ASN A 77 1.49 12.21 -4.12
N LEU A 78 2.34 12.10 -3.11
CA LEU A 78 2.29 12.96 -1.91
C LEU A 78 2.98 14.33 -2.10
N GLY A 79 3.56 14.61 -3.27
CA GLY A 79 4.24 15.88 -3.56
C GLY A 79 5.46 16.11 -2.66
N LEU A 80 6.21 15.04 -2.37
CA LEU A 80 7.46 15.07 -1.63
C LEU A 80 8.65 15.24 -2.59
N SER A 81 9.80 15.70 -2.08
CA SER A 81 11.02 15.68 -2.90
C SER A 81 11.41 14.22 -3.24
N PRO A 82 12.05 13.96 -4.39
CA PRO A 82 12.39 12.60 -4.80
C PRO A 82 13.20 11.82 -3.74
N THR A 83 14.10 12.51 -3.04
CA THR A 83 14.91 11.90 -1.98
C THR A 83 14.08 11.59 -0.73
N ALA A 84 13.22 12.51 -0.28
CA ALA A 84 12.34 12.28 0.86
C ALA A 84 11.38 11.12 0.59
N ASN A 85 10.80 11.09 -0.61
CA ASN A 85 9.88 10.05 -1.04
C ASN A 85 10.53 8.66 -0.99
N ARG A 86 11.74 8.51 -1.57
CA ARG A 86 12.49 7.23 -1.54
C ARG A 86 12.86 6.80 -0.14
N ARG A 87 13.32 7.73 0.71
CA ARG A 87 13.70 7.42 2.10
C ARG A 87 12.50 6.98 2.93
N LEU A 88 11.37 7.67 2.81
CA LEU A 88 10.13 7.33 3.51
C LEU A 88 9.58 5.99 3.03
N LEU A 89 9.61 5.73 1.72
CA LEU A 89 9.23 4.42 1.20
C LEU A 89 10.11 3.32 1.81
N SER A 90 11.44 3.44 1.73
CA SER A 90 12.34 2.43 2.32
C SER A 90 12.11 2.23 3.83
N LEU A 91 11.85 3.30 4.58
CA LEU A 91 11.62 3.21 6.03
C LEU A 91 10.29 2.53 6.39
N LEU A 92 9.19 2.90 5.73
CA LEU A 92 7.89 2.28 5.96
C LEU A 92 7.89 0.81 5.55
N GLU A 93 8.55 0.50 4.44
CA GLU A 93 8.68 -0.85 3.94
C GLU A 93 9.54 -1.70 4.87
N LEU A 94 10.61 -1.12 5.44
CA LEU A 94 11.41 -1.78 6.47
C LEU A 94 10.60 -2.13 7.72
N ILE A 95 9.73 -1.24 8.19
CA ILE A 95 8.79 -1.52 9.29
C ILE A 95 7.88 -2.71 8.96
N MET A 96 7.52 -2.85 7.69
CA MET A 96 6.73 -3.97 7.18
C MET A 96 7.57 -5.19 6.78
N LEU A 97 8.86 -5.21 7.13
CA LEU A 97 9.81 -6.29 6.78
C LEU A 97 9.91 -6.53 5.26
N ARG A 98 9.81 -5.46 4.47
CA ARG A 98 9.92 -5.46 3.00
C ARG A 98 11.02 -4.52 2.53
N SER A 99 11.58 -4.81 1.35
CA SER A 99 12.49 -3.88 0.67
C SER A 99 11.68 -2.86 -0.11
N GLY A 100 11.77 -1.58 0.24
CA GLY A 100 11.06 -0.52 -0.49
C GLY A 100 11.54 -0.34 -1.93
N THR A 101 12.78 -0.73 -2.24
CA THR A 101 13.29 -0.72 -3.62
C THR A 101 12.63 -1.83 -4.45
N VAL A 102 12.59 -3.05 -3.91
CA VAL A 102 11.96 -4.20 -4.59
C VAL A 102 10.46 -3.95 -4.73
N TYR A 103 9.80 -3.48 -3.67
CA TYR A 103 8.38 -3.15 -3.71
C TYR A 103 8.06 -2.15 -4.83
N ARG A 104 8.83 -1.06 -4.94
CA ARG A 104 8.65 -0.08 -6.03
C ARG A 104 8.80 -0.70 -7.42
N ILE A 105 9.80 -1.55 -7.63
CA ILE A 105 10.04 -2.19 -8.93
C ILE A 105 8.88 -3.12 -9.29
N VAL A 106 8.50 -4.00 -8.37
CA VAL A 106 7.44 -4.98 -8.58
C VAL A 106 6.09 -4.30 -8.80
N HIS A 107 5.79 -3.26 -8.02
CA HIS A 107 4.53 -2.51 -8.08
C HIS A 107 4.36 -1.69 -9.36
N LEU A 108 5.43 -1.04 -9.84
CA LEU A 108 5.38 -0.38 -11.14
C LEU A 108 5.28 -1.39 -12.29
N ASN A 109 5.92 -2.56 -12.16
CA ASN A 109 5.77 -3.64 -13.13
C ASN A 109 4.33 -4.20 -13.15
N HIS A 110 3.70 -4.37 -11.98
CA HIS A 110 2.29 -4.74 -11.86
C HIS A 110 1.40 -3.80 -12.68
N HIS A 111 1.50 -2.49 -12.44
CA HIS A 111 0.70 -1.50 -13.15
C HIS A 111 0.99 -1.46 -14.67
N ALA A 112 2.22 -1.75 -15.09
CA ALA A 112 2.57 -1.81 -16.51
C ALA A 112 1.96 -3.03 -17.23
N LYS A 113 1.75 -4.14 -16.51
CA LYS A 113 1.25 -5.40 -17.09
C LYS A 113 -0.24 -5.65 -16.84
N TYR A 114 -0.83 -4.96 -15.87
CA TYR A 114 -2.25 -5.09 -15.54
C TYR A 114 -3.15 -4.89 -16.78
N PRO A 115 -4.19 -5.72 -16.99
CA PRO A 115 -4.69 -6.79 -16.10
C PRO A 115 -4.12 -8.19 -16.38
N ASP A 116 -3.03 -8.32 -17.15
CA ASP A 116 -2.47 -9.64 -17.47
C ASP A 116 -1.75 -10.25 -16.25
N ALA A 117 -2.38 -11.27 -15.66
CA ALA A 117 -1.94 -11.90 -14.43
C ALA A 117 -0.78 -12.91 -14.61
N ARG A 118 -0.37 -13.26 -15.84
CA ARG A 118 0.61 -14.34 -16.05
C ARG A 118 2.03 -13.97 -15.61
N GLU A 119 2.36 -12.69 -15.64
CA GLU A 119 3.70 -12.18 -15.29
C GLU A 119 3.65 -11.05 -14.26
N ASP A 120 2.59 -11.08 -13.45
CA ASP A 120 2.28 -10.11 -12.41
C ASP A 120 2.33 -10.82 -11.06
N PRO A 121 3.52 -10.98 -10.46
CA PRO A 121 3.67 -11.69 -9.19
C PRO A 121 2.89 -11.00 -8.07
N GLU A 122 2.75 -9.67 -8.11
CA GLU A 122 1.97 -8.92 -7.12
C GLU A 122 0.47 -9.17 -7.25
N GLY A 123 -0.09 -9.06 -8.46
CA GLY A 123 -1.52 -9.31 -8.69
C GLY A 123 -1.90 -10.79 -8.60
N SER A 124 -0.94 -11.71 -8.70
CA SER A 124 -1.19 -13.15 -8.59
C SER A 124 -1.80 -13.55 -7.24
N ALA A 125 -1.34 -12.92 -6.15
CA ALA A 125 -1.79 -13.21 -4.79
C ALA A 125 -3.27 -12.87 -4.56
N ALA A 126 -3.81 -11.86 -5.26
CA ALA A 126 -5.22 -11.47 -5.17
C ALA A 126 -6.18 -12.57 -5.69
N ARG A 127 -5.66 -13.59 -6.39
CA ARG A 127 -6.43 -14.71 -6.92
C ARG A 127 -6.40 -15.94 -6.01
N PHE A 128 -5.65 -15.89 -4.92
CA PHE A 128 -5.54 -17.02 -4.00
C PHE A 128 -6.79 -17.11 -3.13
N SER A 129 -7.22 -18.33 -2.84
CA SER A 129 -8.18 -18.56 -1.75
C SER A 129 -7.50 -18.23 -0.42
N LEU A 130 -8.29 -17.91 0.61
CA LEU A 130 -7.73 -17.66 1.95
C LEU A 130 -6.81 -18.80 2.42
N GLY A 131 -7.22 -20.06 2.22
CA GLY A 131 -6.41 -21.23 2.57
C GLY A 131 -5.09 -21.30 1.82
N ARG A 132 -5.08 -20.97 0.52
CA ARG A 132 -3.83 -20.90 -0.26
C ARG A 132 -2.93 -19.76 0.24
N THR A 133 -3.47 -18.57 0.49
CA THR A 133 -2.71 -17.42 1.01
C THR A 133 -2.00 -17.75 2.32
N LEU A 134 -2.67 -18.49 3.23
CA LEU A 134 -2.07 -18.91 4.49
C LEU A 134 -0.93 -19.93 4.31
N TRP A 135 -0.95 -20.70 3.22
CA TRP A 135 0.04 -21.76 2.95
C TRP A 135 1.20 -21.31 2.06
N GLU A 136 1.01 -20.28 1.22
CA GLU A 136 2.00 -19.82 0.23
C GLU A 136 3.33 -19.38 0.86
N GLY A 137 3.35 -18.98 2.15
CA GLY A 137 4.57 -18.59 2.87
C GLY A 137 5.30 -19.72 3.61
N VAL A 138 4.78 -20.95 3.59
CA VAL A 138 5.37 -22.13 4.26
C VAL A 138 6.25 -22.95 3.30
N ILE A 139 6.09 -22.75 1.99
CA ILE A 139 6.83 -23.40 0.91
C ILE A 139 7.89 -22.43 0.39
#